data_AF-A0A0F9RCM8-F1
#
_entry.id   AF-A0A0F9RCM8-F1
#
_cell.length_a   1.000
_cell.length_b   1.000
_cell.length_c   1.000
_cell.angle_alpha   90.00
_cell.angle_beta   90.00
_cell.angle_gamma   90.00
#
_symmetry.space_group_name_H-M   'P 1'
#
loop_
_entity.id
_entity.type
_entity.pdbx_description
1 polymer ?
#
loop_
_entity_poly.entity_id
_entity_poly.type
_entity_poly.pdbx_seq_one_letter_code
_entity_poly.pdbx_strand_id
1 'polypeptide(L)'
;MLKFKGGWFIVMGKGHDDDLVEQLREEGYTKGLVAGYCAIEEVGQRLRKEFGRRKVFFSGNCNNLAETVTAELKLSGMSALDLVPLSPEELMEFIQEAQKHGTKALITTAF
;
A
#
# COMPACT_ATOMS: atom_id res chain seq x y z
N MET A 1 -17.74 7.70 13.22
CA MET A 1 -16.49 8.48 13.02
C MET A 1 -15.67 7.71 12.00
N LEU A 2 -15.48 8.24 10.78
CA LEU A 2 -14.68 7.53 9.76
C LEU A 2 -13.24 7.40 10.27
N LYS A 3 -12.76 6.15 10.42
CA LYS A 3 -11.39 5.80 10.85
C LYS A 3 -10.32 6.16 9.81
N PHE A 4 -10.68 6.78 8.69
CA PHE A 4 -9.74 7.14 7.65
C PHE A 4 -8.99 8.41 8.02
N LYS A 5 -7.67 8.28 8.23
CA LYS A 5 -6.75 9.42 8.24
C LYS A 5 -5.92 9.35 6.97
N GLY A 6 -6.30 10.15 5.97
CA GLY A 6 -5.42 10.47 4.83
C GLY A 6 -4.11 11.15 5.30
N GLY A 7 -3.32 11.68 4.37
CA GLY A 7 -2.03 12.31 4.70
C GLY A 7 -0.82 11.40 4.44
N TRP A 8 -0.89 10.66 3.33
CA TRP A 8 0.21 9.88 2.78
C TRP A 8 0.15 9.98 1.25
N PHE A 9 1.29 9.83 0.58
CA PHE A 9 1.39 9.98 -0.88
C PHE A 9 1.34 8.63 -1.60
N ILE A 10 0.95 8.66 -2.89
CA ILE A 10 1.18 7.58 -3.84
C ILE A 10 2.02 8.13 -4.99
N VAL A 11 3.12 7.45 -5.29
CA VAL A 11 3.91 7.69 -6.51
C VAL A 11 3.79 6.47 -7.41
N MET A 12 3.38 6.68 -8.65
CA MET A 12 3.21 5.62 -9.65
C MET A 12 3.49 6.16 -11.05
N GLY A 13 3.85 5.27 -11.97
CA GLY A 13 4.18 5.65 -13.35
C GLY A 13 5.68 5.86 -13.56
N LYS A 14 6.02 6.75 -14.48
CA LYS A 14 7.40 7.09 -14.89
C LYS A 14 7.50 8.58 -15.23
N GLY A 15 8.72 9.13 -15.23
CA GLY A 15 8.97 10.51 -15.62
C GLY A 15 8.63 11.48 -14.49
N HIS A 16 9.16 11.18 -13.32
CA HIS A 16 9.01 11.98 -12.12
C HIS A 16 10.04 13.11 -12.09
N ASP A 17 9.63 14.26 -11.56
CA ASP A 17 10.53 15.42 -11.46
C ASP A 17 11.72 15.14 -10.52
N ASP A 18 12.85 15.78 -10.84
CA ASP A 18 14.07 15.65 -10.05
C ASP A 18 13.92 16.17 -8.61
N ASP A 19 12.94 17.04 -8.33
CA ASP A 19 12.66 17.62 -7.01
C ASP A 19 11.42 16.99 -6.32
N LEU A 20 10.91 15.86 -6.81
CA LEU A 20 9.72 15.19 -6.24
C LEU A 20 9.82 14.98 -4.71
N VAL A 21 11.01 14.64 -4.21
CA VAL A 21 11.21 14.38 -2.77
C VAL A 21 10.98 15.65 -1.95
N GLU A 22 11.51 16.78 -2.44
CA GLU A 22 11.38 18.10 -1.85
C GLU A 22 9.92 18.56 -1.88
N GLN A 23 9.23 18.42 -3.01
CA GLN A 23 7.81 18.76 -3.15
C GLN A 23 6.95 18.01 -2.12
N LEU A 24 7.12 16.69 -2.01
CA LEU A 24 6.37 15.88 -1.04
C LEU A 24 6.62 16.29 0.41
N ARG A 25 7.84 16.74 0.73
CA ARG A 25 8.19 17.22 2.07
C ARG A 25 7.57 18.58 2.36
N GLU A 26 7.58 19.49 1.39
CA GLU A 26 6.96 20.82 1.50
C GLU A 26 5.44 20.73 1.64
N GLU A 27 4.81 19.76 0.97
CA GLU A 27 3.40 19.41 1.16
C GLU A 27 3.11 18.76 2.53
N GLY A 28 4.15 18.43 3.30
CA GLY A 28 4.03 17.92 4.67
C GLY A 28 3.81 16.42 4.78
N TYR A 29 4.02 15.65 3.70
CA TYR A 29 3.93 14.19 3.79
C TYR A 29 5.09 13.58 4.57
N THR A 30 4.82 12.45 5.21
CA THR A 30 5.83 11.74 6.02
C THR A 30 5.93 10.25 5.71
N LYS A 31 5.02 9.73 4.88
CA LYS A 31 4.89 8.31 4.54
C LYS A 31 4.11 8.17 3.23
N GLY A 32 4.28 7.05 2.55
CA GLY A 32 3.59 6.81 1.29
C GLY A 32 3.89 5.47 0.65
N LEU A 33 3.37 5.31 -0.56
CA LEU A 33 3.48 4.12 -1.41
C LEU A 33 4.15 4.49 -2.73
N VAL A 34 5.07 3.66 -3.20
CA VAL A 34 5.58 3.70 -4.58
C VAL A 34 5.13 2.43 -5.29
N ALA A 35 4.33 2.57 -6.35
CA ALA A 35 3.68 1.46 -7.02
C ALA A 35 4.18 1.31 -8.47
N GLY A 36 4.54 0.07 -8.82
CA GLY A 36 5.08 -0.31 -10.12
C GLY A 36 6.60 -0.19 -10.20
N TYR A 37 7.22 -1.09 -10.97
CA TYR A 37 8.68 -1.15 -11.12
C TYR A 37 9.29 0.18 -11.60
N CYS A 38 8.64 0.86 -12.56
CA CYS A 38 9.17 2.10 -13.10
C CYS A 38 9.35 3.18 -12.02
N ALA A 39 8.33 3.44 -11.21
CA ALA A 39 8.42 4.41 -10.11
C ALA A 39 9.40 3.95 -9.01
N ILE A 40 9.45 2.64 -8.71
CA ILE A 40 10.36 2.09 -7.70
C ILE A 40 11.82 2.28 -8.12
N GLU A 41 12.14 1.99 -9.37
CA GLU A 41 13.49 2.18 -9.93
C GLU A 41 13.89 3.65 -9.99
N GLU A 42 12.96 4.52 -10.41
CA GLU A 42 13.23 5.94 -10.63
C GLU A 42 13.39 6.72 -9.31
N VAL A 43 12.48 6.52 -8.35
CA VAL A 43 12.41 7.36 -7.14
C VAL A 43 12.39 6.59 -5.83
N GLY A 44 12.19 5.27 -5.86
CA GLY A 44 11.94 4.47 -4.66
C GLY A 44 13.07 4.55 -3.62
N GLN A 45 14.33 4.43 -4.04
CA GLN A 45 15.48 4.55 -3.12
C GLN A 45 15.60 5.96 -2.52
N ARG A 46 15.38 7.00 -3.33
CA ARG A 46 15.43 8.41 -2.88
C ARG A 46 14.36 8.66 -1.80
N LEU A 47 13.13 8.23 -2.06
CA LEU A 47 12.02 8.35 -1.12
C LEU A 47 12.27 7.56 0.17
N ARG A 48 12.80 6.33 0.09
CA ARG A 48 13.16 5.55 1.28
C ARG A 48 14.32 6.13 2.08
N LYS A 49 15.25 6.81 1.43
CA LYS A 49 16.36 7.51 2.09
C LYS A 49 15.85 8.70 2.88
N GLU A 50 14.94 9.50 2.30
CA GLU A 50 14.39 10.70 2.95
C GLU A 50 13.38 10.36 4.05
N PHE A 51 12.32 9.61 3.71
CA PHE A 51 11.20 9.37 4.63
C PHE A 51 11.41 8.12 5.52
N GLY A 52 12.30 7.22 5.12
CA GLY A 52 12.64 6.00 5.86
C GLY A 52 11.94 4.74 5.34
N ARG A 53 12.67 3.60 5.41
CA ARG A 53 12.22 2.29 4.89
C ARG A 53 10.89 1.78 5.46
N ARG A 54 10.56 2.15 6.70
CA ARG A 54 9.31 1.73 7.36
C ARG A 54 8.12 2.66 7.04
N LYS A 55 8.38 3.80 6.40
CA LYS A 55 7.35 4.79 6.03
C LYS A 55 7.03 4.79 4.54
N VAL A 56 7.93 4.27 3.70
CA VAL A 56 7.73 4.16 2.24
C VAL A 56 7.59 2.69 1.83
N PHE A 57 6.37 2.33 1.50
CA PHE A 57 5.99 1.00 1.04
C PHE A 57 6.18 0.90 -0.47
N PHE A 58 6.46 -0.30 -0.97
CA PHE A 58 6.56 -0.60 -2.40
C PHE A 58 5.52 -1.64 -2.77
N SER A 59 4.91 -1.47 -3.94
CA SER A 59 4.14 -2.51 -4.64
C SER A 59 4.87 -2.79 -5.95
N GLY A 60 5.58 -3.92 -6.01
CA GLY A 60 6.63 -4.16 -7.02
C GLY A 60 6.08 -4.30 -8.43
N ASN A 61 4.96 -5.00 -8.56
CA ASN A 61 4.33 -5.28 -9.84
C ASN A 61 3.29 -4.19 -10.16
N CYS A 62 3.20 -3.78 -11.43
CA CYS A 62 2.22 -2.80 -11.90
C CYS A 62 0.75 -3.19 -11.60
N ASN A 63 0.48 -4.47 -11.33
CA ASN A 63 -0.85 -4.98 -10.98
C ASN A 63 -0.84 -5.96 -9.79
N ASN A 64 0.12 -5.85 -8.85
CA ASN A 64 0.02 -6.62 -7.60
C ASN A 64 -0.91 -5.90 -6.63
N LEU A 65 -2.21 -6.09 -6.87
CA LEU A 65 -3.26 -5.44 -6.10
C LEU A 65 -3.20 -5.81 -4.61
N ALA A 66 -2.77 -7.03 -4.26
CA ALA A 66 -2.65 -7.46 -2.87
C ALA A 66 -1.60 -6.64 -2.11
N GLU A 67 -0.43 -6.39 -2.70
CA GLU A 67 0.61 -5.53 -2.10
C GLU A 67 0.15 -4.08 -2.01
N THR A 68 -0.46 -3.54 -3.07
CA THR A 68 -1.00 -2.19 -3.10
C THR A 68 -2.03 -2.00 -1.98
N VAL A 69 -3.07 -2.83 -1.92
CA VAL A 69 -4.11 -2.78 -0.89
C VAL A 69 -3.52 -2.94 0.51
N THR A 70 -2.56 -3.86 0.69
CA THR A 70 -1.87 -4.03 1.99
C THR A 70 -1.18 -2.73 2.43
N ALA A 71 -0.51 -2.04 1.52
CA ALA A 71 0.18 -0.79 1.83
C ALA A 71 -0.81 0.35 2.14
N GLU A 72 -1.86 0.51 1.33
CA GLU A 72 -2.86 1.56 1.53
C GLU A 72 -3.60 1.42 2.87
N LEU A 73 -3.98 0.18 3.24
CA LEU A 73 -4.60 -0.12 4.53
C LEU A 73 -3.66 0.24 5.70
N LYS A 74 -2.40 -0.21 5.65
CA LYS A 74 -1.38 0.11 6.67
C LYS A 74 -1.13 1.61 6.77
N LEU A 75 -1.04 2.30 5.65
CA LEU A 75 -0.83 3.76 5.61
C LEU A 75 -2.02 4.51 6.19
N SER A 76 -3.23 4.01 5.97
CA SER A 76 -4.49 4.58 6.48
C SER A 76 -4.81 4.20 7.93
N GLY A 77 -4.06 3.26 8.52
CA GLY A 77 -4.34 2.74 9.86
C GLY A 77 -5.63 1.91 9.93
N MET A 78 -5.97 1.26 8.81
CA MET A 78 -7.15 0.44 8.65
C MET A 78 -6.76 -1.01 8.41
N SER A 79 -7.70 -1.91 8.63
CA SER A 79 -7.60 -3.28 8.14
C SER A 79 -8.70 -3.60 7.13
N ALA A 80 -8.55 -4.70 6.39
CA ALA A 80 -9.54 -5.12 5.42
C ALA A 80 -10.90 -5.41 6.09
N LEU A 81 -10.91 -5.81 7.36
CA LEU A 81 -12.13 -6.00 8.16
C LEU A 81 -12.87 -4.68 8.43
N ASP A 82 -12.18 -3.53 8.43
CA ASP A 82 -12.86 -2.24 8.52
C ASP A 82 -13.65 -1.90 7.24
N LEU A 83 -13.42 -2.62 6.12
CA LEU A 83 -14.02 -2.36 4.80
C LEU A 83 -15.15 -3.33 4.42
N VAL A 84 -15.23 -4.49 5.08
CA VAL A 84 -16.21 -5.53 4.76
C VAL A 84 -17.10 -5.80 5.96
N PRO A 85 -18.39 -6.12 5.76
CA PRO A 85 -19.31 -6.42 6.85
C PRO A 85 -19.15 -7.87 7.33
N LEU A 86 -17.92 -8.29 7.62
CA LEU A 86 -17.59 -9.65 8.09
C LEU A 86 -16.86 -9.57 9.42
N SER A 87 -17.15 -10.51 10.31
CA SER A 87 -16.31 -10.79 11.47
C SER A 87 -14.96 -11.40 11.05
N PRO A 88 -13.91 -11.29 11.89
CA PRO A 88 -12.65 -11.99 11.65
C PRO A 88 -12.83 -13.49 11.40
N GLU A 89 -13.74 -14.14 12.14
CA GLU A 89 -14.01 -15.56 12.04
C GLU A 89 -14.61 -15.94 10.68
N GLU A 90 -15.66 -15.23 10.25
CA GLU A 90 -16.30 -15.44 8.94
C GLU A 90 -15.31 -15.25 7.80
N LEU A 91 -14.45 -14.23 7.88
CA LEU A 91 -13.44 -13.97 6.86
C LEU A 91 -12.43 -15.12 6.79
N MET A 92 -11.96 -15.61 7.93
CA MET A 92 -11.01 -16.73 7.96
C MET A 92 -11.63 -18.03 7.42
N GLU A 93 -12.91 -18.29 7.70
CA GLU A 93 -13.65 -19.40 7.11
C GLU A 93 -13.70 -19.29 5.58
N PHE A 94 -14.02 -18.12 5.03
CA PHE A 94 -14.04 -17.92 3.57
C PHE A 94 -12.67 -18.09 2.93
N ILE A 95 -11.60 -17.58 3.56
CA ILE A 95 -10.24 -17.75 3.06
C ILE A 95 -9.85 -19.22 3.04
N GLN A 96 -10.13 -19.96 4.13
CA GLN A 96 -9.83 -21.39 4.20
C GLN A 96 -10.62 -22.19 3.17
N GLU A 97 -11.90 -21.87 2.98
CA GLU A 97 -12.73 -22.54 1.98
C GLU A 97 -12.21 -22.26 0.57
N ALA A 98 -11.90 -21.01 0.23
CA ALA A 98 -11.30 -20.66 -1.06
C ALA A 98 -9.95 -21.37 -1.31
N GLN A 99 -9.14 -21.56 -0.26
CA GLN A 99 -7.89 -22.33 -0.32
C GLN A 99 -8.13 -23.81 -0.60
N LYS A 100 -9.13 -24.44 0.04
CA LYS A 100 -9.53 -25.82 -0.27
C LYS A 100 -9.98 -25.99 -1.71
N HIS A 101 -10.67 -24.99 -2.27
CA HIS A 101 -11.05 -24.93 -3.69
C HIS A 101 -9.89 -24.53 -4.63
N GLY A 102 -8.67 -24.41 -4.11
CA GLY A 102 -7.46 -24.24 -4.92
C GLY A 102 -7.22 -22.83 -5.45
N THR A 103 -7.77 -21.79 -4.79
CA THR A 103 -7.54 -20.40 -5.18
C THR A 103 -6.06 -20.07 -5.37
N LYS A 104 -5.78 -19.25 -6.39
CA LYS A 104 -4.46 -18.67 -6.68
C LYS A 104 -4.42 -17.16 -6.48
N ALA A 105 -5.50 -16.58 -5.95
CA ALA A 105 -5.57 -15.16 -5.69
C ALA A 105 -4.50 -14.76 -4.66
N LEU A 106 -3.82 -13.65 -4.92
CA LEU A 106 -3.01 -13.00 -3.91
C LEU A 106 -3.94 -12.30 -2.91
N ILE A 107 -3.71 -12.51 -1.63
CA ILE A 107 -4.55 -11.98 -0.55
C ILE A 107 -3.75 -10.91 0.18
N THR A 108 -4.37 -9.77 0.48
CA THR A 108 -3.79 -8.72 1.34
C THR A 108 -3.37 -9.31 2.68
N THR A 109 -2.34 -8.74 3.34
CA THR A 109 -1.94 -9.19 4.68
C THR A 109 -2.36 -8.20 5.77
N ALA A 110 -3.16 -7.19 5.45
CA ALA A 110 -3.62 -6.17 6.38
C ALA A 110 -5.04 -6.48 6.87
N PHE A 111 -5.18 -7.51 7.72
CA PHE A 111 -6.43 -7.88 8.41
C PHE A 111 -6.44 -7.39 9.86
#